data_AF-A0A959KD72-F1
#
_entry.id   AF-A0A959KD72-F1
#
_cell.length_a   1.000
_cell.length_b   1.000
_cell.length_c   1.000
_cell.angle_alpha   90.00
_cell.angle_beta   90.00
_cell.angle_gamma   90.00
#
_symmetry.space_group_name_H-M   'P 1'
#
loop_
_entity.id
_entity.type
_entity.pdbx_description
1 polymer ?
#
loop_
_entity_poly.entity_id
_entity_poly.type
_entity_poly.pdbx_seq_one_letter_code
_entity_poly.pdbx_strand_id
1 'polypeptide(L)'
;MKKIKLLWFAATMCLSVAAVAQGDSSPENWFNLDPASDGVQGVGTEKLYNSTLLSGRQPRTVIVAVIDSGVDAEHEDLQNIMWINPGEVPGDGIDNDGNGYVDDVHGWNFIGGKDGKNVNQDTYEMTRLYAKYKSMYDGVDRNKLSKKEKKEYDLYQQIKKDLEKTRSELQGNVDRYTGLFKAVEGIQKKAGKEDLTLEDLENMEATDPVQMQAIGILKNVVSNGGTAEELKEQLNGGVEYFSSSLEYGQNPDFDPRSIVGDNYADSDEHYYGNNDVEGPDASHGTHVAGIIAAQRGNGIGMDGVANHVRIMSVRAVPDGD
;
A
#
# COMPACT_ATOMS: atom_id res chain seq x y z
N MET A 1 10.31 -19.30 -25.11
CA MET A 1 10.25 -18.78 -23.72
C MET A 1 10.25 -17.27 -23.80
N LYS A 2 9.09 -16.64 -23.54
CA LYS A 2 8.95 -15.18 -23.53
C LYS A 2 9.83 -14.64 -22.40
N LYS A 3 10.71 -13.68 -22.71
CA LYS A 3 11.52 -12.97 -21.72
C LYS A 3 10.55 -12.29 -20.76
N ILE A 4 10.47 -12.77 -19.52
CA ILE A 4 9.83 -12.02 -18.44
C ILE A 4 10.66 -10.76 -18.30
N LYS A 5 10.09 -9.63 -18.70
CA LYS A 5 10.69 -8.32 -18.43
C LYS A 5 10.55 -8.13 -16.92
N LEU A 6 11.65 -8.34 -16.20
CA LEU A 6 11.79 -7.91 -14.82
C LEU A 6 11.55 -6.40 -14.82
N LEU A 7 10.36 -5.97 -14.38
CA LEU A 7 10.04 -4.58 -14.13
C LEU A 7 10.98 -4.12 -13.02
N TRP A 8 12.05 -3.43 -13.40
CA TRP A 8 12.86 -2.68 -12.48
C TRP A 8 11.98 -1.55 -11.94
N PHE A 9 11.37 -1.76 -10.78
CA PHE A 9 10.97 -0.67 -9.92
C PHE A 9 12.27 -0.07 -9.38
N ALA A 10 12.90 0.80 -10.18
CA ALA A 10 13.85 1.75 -9.62
C ALA A 10 13.02 2.65 -8.70
N ALA A 11 13.07 2.39 -7.40
CA ALA A 11 12.55 3.25 -6.36
C ALA A 11 13.39 4.54 -6.31
N THR A 12 13.37 5.32 -7.39
CA THR A 12 13.48 6.77 -7.31
C THR A 12 12.17 7.27 -6.75
N MET A 13 11.96 7.03 -5.45
CA MET A 13 11.13 7.95 -4.68
C MET A 13 11.98 9.21 -4.63
N CYS A 14 11.81 10.08 -5.64
CA CYS A 14 12.21 11.47 -5.49
C CYS A 14 11.63 11.91 -4.14
N LEU A 15 12.43 12.54 -3.29
CA LEU A 15 11.85 13.45 -2.31
C LEU A 15 11.18 14.56 -3.14
N SER A 16 9.99 14.27 -3.66
CA SER A 16 9.03 15.27 -4.05
C SER A 16 8.62 15.88 -2.73
N VAL A 17 9.39 16.87 -2.28
CA VAL A 17 8.84 17.94 -1.49
C VAL A 17 7.75 18.48 -2.41
N ALA A 18 6.51 18.02 -2.22
CA ALA A 18 5.38 18.65 -2.83
C ALA A 18 5.43 20.06 -2.28
N ALA A 19 5.92 20.99 -3.09
CA ALA A 19 5.72 22.39 -2.84
C ALA A 19 4.21 22.52 -2.76
N VAL A 20 3.67 22.70 -1.56
CA VAL A 20 2.34 23.28 -1.40
C VAL A 20 2.54 24.73 -1.81
N ALA A 21 2.65 24.96 -3.11
CA ALA A 21 2.44 26.27 -3.67
C ALA A 21 1.08 26.70 -3.11
N GLN A 22 1.04 27.87 -2.49
CA GLN A 22 -0.21 28.58 -2.20
C GLN A 22 -0.85 28.99 -3.54
N GLY A 23 -1.20 28.01 -4.39
CA GLY A 23 -2.25 28.11 -5.38
C GLY A 23 -3.51 27.59 -4.73
N ASP A 24 -4.66 28.17 -5.07
CA ASP A 24 -5.97 27.78 -4.53
C ASP A 24 -6.04 26.26 -4.36
N SER A 25 -6.24 25.82 -3.10
CA SER A 25 -6.44 24.42 -2.79
C SER A 25 -7.51 23.87 -3.74
N SER A 26 -7.21 22.76 -4.40
CA SER A 26 -8.22 22.11 -5.25
C SER A 26 -9.51 21.95 -4.44
N PRO A 27 -10.69 22.24 -5.02
CA PRO A 27 -11.95 22.04 -4.33
C PRO A 27 -12.01 20.64 -3.71
N GLU A 28 -12.56 20.48 -2.50
CA GLU A 28 -12.58 19.18 -1.80
C GLU A 28 -13.13 18.04 -2.68
N ASN A 29 -14.14 18.35 -3.50
CA ASN A 29 -14.79 17.40 -4.42
C ASN A 29 -14.24 17.45 -5.86
N TRP A 30 -13.00 17.91 -6.07
CA TRP A 30 -12.45 18.21 -7.41
C TRP A 30 -12.53 17.04 -8.39
N PHE A 31 -12.35 15.80 -7.91
CA PHE A 31 -12.30 14.61 -8.74
C PHE A 31 -13.66 14.29 -9.37
N ASN A 32 -14.76 14.77 -8.79
CA ASN A 32 -16.11 14.63 -9.35
C ASN A 32 -16.52 15.77 -10.30
N LEU A 33 -15.75 16.86 -10.37
CA LEU A 33 -16.03 18.03 -11.21
C LEU A 33 -15.72 17.78 -12.69
N ASP A 34 -16.15 18.67 -13.59
CA ASP A 34 -15.98 18.55 -15.04
C ASP A 34 -15.12 19.72 -15.60
N PRO A 35 -14.17 19.44 -16.52
CA PRO A 35 -13.32 20.48 -17.10
C PRO A 35 -14.07 21.60 -17.82
N ALA A 36 -15.22 21.30 -18.44
CA ALA A 36 -15.94 22.25 -19.26
C ALA A 36 -16.91 23.13 -18.46
N SER A 37 -17.55 22.59 -17.40
CA SER A 37 -18.44 23.37 -16.53
C SER A 37 -17.72 24.03 -15.37
N ASP A 38 -16.73 23.36 -14.78
CA ASP A 38 -16.15 23.75 -13.50
C ASP A 38 -14.70 24.25 -13.64
N GLY A 39 -14.06 24.03 -14.80
CA GLY A 39 -12.66 24.40 -15.03
C GLY A 39 -11.65 23.52 -14.29
N VAL A 40 -12.10 22.41 -13.69
CA VAL A 40 -11.30 21.48 -12.88
C VAL A 40 -11.20 20.12 -13.58
N GLN A 41 -10.02 19.51 -13.57
CA GLN A 41 -9.76 18.21 -14.23
C GLN A 41 -10.29 17.02 -13.43
N GLY A 42 -11.61 16.91 -13.28
CA GLY A 42 -12.29 15.75 -12.70
C GLY A 42 -12.98 14.85 -13.74
N VAL A 43 -13.69 13.82 -13.26
CA VAL A 43 -14.38 12.83 -14.11
C VAL A 43 -15.82 13.21 -14.49
N GLY A 44 -16.34 14.34 -14.00
CA GLY A 44 -17.65 14.88 -14.37
C GLY A 44 -18.85 14.08 -13.84
N THR A 45 -18.70 13.39 -12.73
CA THR A 45 -19.78 12.64 -12.05
C THR A 45 -20.84 13.58 -11.46
N GLU A 46 -20.47 14.76 -10.93
CA GLU A 46 -21.45 15.76 -10.49
C GLU A 46 -22.39 16.17 -11.63
N LYS A 47 -21.79 16.45 -12.79
CA LYS A 47 -22.53 16.81 -13.99
C LYS A 47 -23.43 15.68 -14.45
N LEU A 48 -22.98 14.42 -14.35
CA LEU A 48 -23.82 13.26 -14.66
C LEU A 48 -25.07 13.23 -13.77
N TYR A 49 -24.92 13.31 -12.44
CA TYR A 49 -26.04 13.22 -11.49
C TYR A 49 -26.95 14.44 -11.52
N ASN A 50 -26.43 15.64 -11.81
CA ASN A 50 -27.21 16.88 -11.89
C ASN A 50 -27.83 17.11 -13.29
N SER A 51 -27.56 16.25 -14.27
CA SER A 51 -28.07 16.37 -15.63
C SER A 51 -29.30 15.52 -15.91
N THR A 52 -29.96 15.78 -17.03
CA THR A 52 -31.02 14.93 -17.57
C THR A 52 -30.51 13.64 -18.22
N LEU A 53 -29.19 13.38 -18.22
CA LEU A 53 -28.62 12.18 -18.85
C LEU A 53 -29.10 10.87 -18.19
N LEU A 54 -29.48 10.94 -16.90
CA LEU A 54 -30.05 9.82 -16.15
C LEU A 54 -31.58 9.82 -16.13
N SER A 55 -32.25 10.84 -16.69
CA SER A 55 -33.71 10.95 -16.66
C SER A 55 -34.40 9.75 -17.30
N GLY A 56 -35.34 9.15 -16.57
CA GLY A 56 -36.09 7.97 -17.02
C GLY A 56 -35.33 6.65 -16.92
N ARG A 57 -34.08 6.64 -16.43
CA ARG A 57 -33.35 5.41 -16.14
C ARG A 57 -33.68 4.93 -14.73
N GLN A 58 -33.99 3.64 -14.60
CA GLN A 58 -34.15 3.00 -13.31
C GLN A 58 -32.80 2.53 -12.79
N PRO A 59 -32.38 2.90 -11.58
CA PRO A 59 -31.13 2.44 -11.02
C PRO A 59 -31.22 0.94 -10.71
N ARG A 60 -30.09 0.25 -10.85
CA ARG A 60 -29.92 -1.14 -10.42
C ARG A 60 -28.77 -1.19 -9.43
N THR A 61 -29.00 -1.83 -8.29
CA THR A 61 -27.92 -2.08 -7.33
C THR A 61 -26.88 -3.01 -7.94
N VAL A 62 -25.62 -2.57 -7.95
CA VAL A 62 -24.46 -3.38 -8.37
C VAL A 62 -23.60 -3.68 -7.14
N ILE A 63 -23.20 -4.93 -6.98
CA ILE A 63 -22.21 -5.31 -5.97
C ILE A 63 -20.84 -5.21 -6.62
N VAL A 64 -19.91 -4.51 -5.97
CA VAL A 64 -18.52 -4.36 -6.40
C VAL A 64 -17.64 -5.02 -5.36
N ALA A 65 -16.93 -6.08 -5.76
CA ALA A 65 -15.91 -6.70 -4.93
C ALA A 65 -14.62 -5.87 -4.97
N VAL A 66 -14.17 -5.41 -3.81
CA VAL A 66 -12.89 -4.70 -3.63
C VAL A 66 -11.86 -5.72 -3.16
N ILE A 67 -11.01 -6.16 -4.08
CA ILE A 67 -9.93 -7.11 -3.80
C ILE A 67 -8.70 -6.31 -3.37
N ASP A 68 -8.46 -6.21 -2.07
CA ASP A 68 -7.47 -5.28 -1.51
C ASP A 68 -6.95 -5.77 -0.14
N SER A 69 -6.42 -4.85 0.65
CA SER A 69 -6.06 -4.95 2.06
C SER A 69 -7.26 -5.06 3.00
N GLY A 70 -8.49 -5.15 2.50
CA GLY A 70 -9.67 -5.14 3.34
C GLY A 70 -10.32 -3.76 3.38
N VAL A 71 -11.49 -3.67 4.02
CA VAL A 71 -12.29 -2.45 4.09
C VAL A 71 -12.81 -2.34 5.52
N ASP A 72 -12.67 -1.16 6.11
CA ASP A 72 -13.35 -0.80 7.35
C ASP A 72 -14.85 -0.74 7.07
N ALA A 73 -15.54 -1.82 7.42
CA ALA A 73 -16.97 -1.97 7.20
C ALA A 73 -17.81 -1.06 8.14
N GLU A 74 -17.20 -0.55 9.21
CA GLU A 74 -17.83 0.31 10.21
C GLU A 74 -17.59 1.80 9.93
N HIS A 75 -16.72 2.12 8.96
CA HIS A 75 -16.41 3.49 8.56
C HIS A 75 -17.70 4.30 8.31
N GLU A 76 -17.79 5.48 8.91
CA GLU A 76 -19.05 6.25 8.96
C GLU A 76 -19.65 6.58 7.58
N ASP A 77 -18.78 6.74 6.57
CA ASP A 77 -19.11 7.03 5.18
C ASP A 77 -19.36 5.77 4.31
N LEU A 78 -19.05 4.56 4.83
CA LEU A 78 -19.16 3.28 4.11
C LEU A 78 -20.16 2.29 4.72
N GLN A 79 -20.41 2.31 6.03
CA GLN A 79 -21.24 1.32 6.72
C GLN A 79 -22.62 1.06 6.06
N ASN A 80 -23.23 2.11 5.47
CA ASN A 80 -24.56 2.02 4.83
C ASN A 80 -24.53 1.47 3.39
N ILE A 81 -23.35 1.37 2.79
CA ILE A 81 -23.14 0.87 1.43
C ILE A 81 -22.44 -0.49 1.42
N MET A 82 -22.00 -1.01 2.56
CA MET A 82 -21.43 -2.36 2.59
C MET A 82 -22.47 -3.37 2.10
N TRP A 83 -22.03 -4.30 1.27
CA TRP A 83 -22.82 -5.44 0.85
C TRP A 83 -23.08 -6.32 2.07
N ILE A 84 -24.31 -6.80 2.20
CA ILE A 84 -24.69 -7.77 3.23
C ILE A 84 -25.05 -9.05 2.49
N ASN A 85 -24.38 -10.17 2.81
CA ASN A 85 -24.74 -11.46 2.29
C ASN A 85 -26.17 -11.81 2.76
N PRO A 86 -27.18 -11.87 1.86
CA PRO A 86 -28.55 -12.21 2.26
C PRO A 86 -28.71 -13.66 2.69
N GLY A 87 -27.69 -14.50 2.47
CA GLY A 87 -27.62 -15.88 2.90
C GLY A 87 -27.25 -16.06 4.37
N GLU A 88 -26.62 -15.05 4.99
CA GLU A 88 -26.01 -15.14 6.31
C GLU A 88 -26.83 -14.47 7.42
N VAL A 89 -26.67 -14.99 8.64
CA VAL A 89 -27.13 -14.43 9.92
C VAL A 89 -25.90 -13.92 10.66
N PRO A 90 -25.69 -12.60 10.75
CA PRO A 90 -24.44 -12.06 11.28
C PRO A 90 -24.07 -12.56 12.67
N GLY A 91 -22.92 -13.23 12.77
CA GLY A 91 -22.27 -13.58 14.03
C GLY A 91 -22.88 -14.80 14.74
N ASP A 92 -23.58 -15.66 14.02
CA ASP A 92 -24.11 -16.91 14.58
C ASP A 92 -23.08 -18.07 14.55
N GLY A 93 -21.95 -17.88 13.85
CA GLY A 93 -20.88 -18.87 13.74
C GLY A 93 -21.18 -20.00 12.77
N ILE A 94 -22.18 -19.83 11.89
CA ILE A 94 -22.67 -20.85 10.96
C ILE A 94 -22.54 -20.31 9.53
N ASP A 95 -22.04 -21.14 8.62
CA ASP A 95 -22.19 -20.94 7.18
C ASP A 95 -23.66 -21.25 6.82
N ASN A 96 -24.50 -20.21 6.78
CA ASN A 96 -25.95 -20.38 6.66
C ASN A 96 -26.38 -20.68 5.23
N ASP A 97 -25.64 -20.19 4.24
CA ASP A 97 -25.93 -20.39 2.82
C ASP A 97 -25.22 -21.62 2.21
N GLY A 98 -24.28 -22.23 2.95
CA GLY A 98 -23.56 -23.43 2.56
C GLY A 98 -22.48 -23.19 1.51
N ASN A 99 -21.96 -21.97 1.40
CA ASN A 99 -20.95 -21.59 0.42
C ASN A 99 -19.51 -21.95 0.85
N GLY A 100 -19.32 -22.38 2.11
CA GLY A 100 -18.05 -22.78 2.70
C GLY A 100 -17.33 -21.69 3.50
N TYR A 101 -17.95 -20.51 3.67
CA TYR A 101 -17.39 -19.36 4.37
C TYR A 101 -18.34 -18.92 5.49
N VAL A 102 -17.94 -19.21 6.73
CA VAL A 102 -18.77 -18.92 7.92
C VAL A 102 -18.86 -17.42 8.17
N ASP A 103 -20.07 -16.88 8.31
CA ASP A 103 -20.32 -15.47 8.63
C ASP A 103 -19.68 -14.49 7.61
N ASP A 104 -19.70 -14.79 6.30
CA ASP A 104 -19.15 -13.93 5.23
C ASP A 104 -20.04 -12.71 4.89
N VAL A 105 -20.52 -12.02 5.94
CA VAL A 105 -21.54 -10.96 5.90
C VAL A 105 -21.17 -9.82 4.96
N HIS A 106 -19.92 -9.37 4.97
CA HIS A 106 -19.45 -8.24 4.16
C HIS A 106 -18.42 -8.66 3.09
N GLY A 107 -18.25 -9.96 2.89
CA GLY A 107 -17.21 -10.56 2.06
C GLY A 107 -16.27 -11.44 2.88
N TRP A 108 -15.02 -11.58 2.44
CA TRP A 108 -14.11 -12.59 3.00
C TRP A 108 -12.65 -12.16 3.04
N ASN A 109 -11.89 -12.70 4.00
CA ASN A 109 -10.46 -12.50 4.12
C ASN A 109 -9.67 -13.79 3.85
N PHE A 110 -9.04 -13.84 2.67
CA PHE A 110 -8.24 -14.96 2.19
C PHE A 110 -6.81 -14.98 2.76
N ILE A 111 -6.39 -13.93 3.43
CA ILE A 111 -5.10 -13.87 4.14
C ILE A 111 -5.28 -13.84 5.66
N GLY A 112 -6.44 -14.35 6.10
CA GLY A 112 -6.77 -14.64 7.49
C GLY A 112 -6.54 -16.10 7.86
N GLY A 113 -6.38 -16.36 9.14
CA GLY A 113 -6.33 -17.67 9.76
C GLY A 113 -7.63 -18.01 10.46
N LYS A 114 -7.91 -19.31 10.58
CA LYS A 114 -9.11 -19.85 11.28
C LYS A 114 -9.15 -19.48 12.77
N ASP A 115 -8.03 -19.07 13.34
CA ASP A 115 -7.92 -18.59 14.72
C ASP A 115 -8.18 -17.08 14.86
N GLY A 116 -8.63 -16.41 13.78
CA GLY A 116 -8.91 -14.98 13.74
C GLY A 116 -7.67 -14.10 13.58
N LYS A 117 -6.46 -14.69 13.43
CA LYS A 117 -5.27 -13.92 13.09
C LYS A 117 -5.27 -13.56 11.61
N ASN A 118 -4.58 -12.48 11.26
CA ASN A 118 -4.50 -12.00 9.89
C ASN A 118 -3.05 -11.70 9.51
N VAL A 119 -2.73 -11.95 8.25
CA VAL A 119 -1.46 -11.53 7.67
C VAL A 119 -1.49 -10.00 7.50
N ASN A 120 -0.61 -9.32 8.24
CA ASN A 120 -0.37 -7.90 8.05
C ASN A 120 0.72 -7.66 7.00
N GLN A 121 1.85 -8.36 7.15
CA GLN A 121 3.05 -8.24 6.32
C GLN A 121 3.32 -9.58 5.63
N ASP A 122 3.80 -9.56 4.38
CA ASP A 122 4.20 -10.76 3.63
C ASP A 122 5.47 -10.53 2.82
N THR A 123 5.99 -11.62 2.30
CA THR A 123 7.13 -11.70 1.38
C THR A 123 6.68 -11.55 -0.07
N TYR A 124 7.55 -11.00 -0.91
CA TYR A 124 7.32 -11.02 -2.36
C TYR A 124 7.53 -12.43 -2.93
N GLU A 125 6.91 -12.71 -4.07
CA GLU A 125 7.03 -14.00 -4.76
C GLU A 125 8.49 -14.38 -5.06
N MET A 126 9.31 -13.40 -5.45
CA MET A 126 10.74 -13.62 -5.68
C MET A 126 11.46 -14.09 -4.41
N THR A 127 11.12 -13.53 -3.25
CA THR A 127 11.66 -13.89 -1.93
C THR A 127 11.25 -15.30 -1.54
N ARG A 128 9.99 -15.69 -1.77
CA ARG A 128 9.51 -17.06 -1.53
C ARG A 128 10.20 -18.08 -2.42
N LEU A 129 10.35 -17.78 -3.71
CA LEU A 129 11.08 -18.63 -4.64
C LEU A 129 12.56 -18.75 -4.25
N TYR A 130 13.18 -17.68 -3.76
CA TYR A 130 14.53 -17.75 -3.21
C TYR A 130 14.60 -18.71 -2.03
N ALA A 131 13.73 -18.56 -1.03
CA ALA A 131 13.71 -19.41 0.16
C ALA A 131 13.52 -20.89 -0.22
N LYS A 132 12.56 -21.17 -1.11
CA LYS A 132 12.31 -22.50 -1.66
C LYS A 132 13.56 -23.07 -2.32
N TYR A 133 14.14 -22.36 -3.29
CA TYR A 133 15.28 -22.91 -4.04
C TYR A 133 16.58 -22.94 -3.23
N LYS A 134 16.78 -22.02 -2.29
CA LYS A 134 17.89 -22.07 -1.33
C LYS A 134 17.87 -23.39 -0.56
N SER A 135 16.70 -23.82 -0.07
CA SER A 135 16.57 -25.09 0.64
C SER A 135 16.94 -26.33 -0.20
N MET A 136 16.83 -26.24 -1.53
CA MET A 136 17.09 -27.34 -2.45
C MET A 136 18.50 -27.33 -3.04
N TYR A 137 19.08 -26.14 -3.24
CA TYR A 137 20.23 -25.95 -4.12
C TYR A 137 21.41 -25.22 -3.48
N ASP A 138 21.30 -24.73 -2.24
CA ASP A 138 22.43 -24.07 -1.59
C ASP A 138 23.60 -25.05 -1.39
N GLY A 139 24.79 -24.62 -1.79
CA GLY A 139 26.00 -25.46 -1.80
C GLY A 139 26.00 -26.66 -2.77
N VAL A 140 24.97 -26.83 -3.60
CA VAL A 140 24.87 -27.98 -4.52
C VAL A 140 25.72 -27.78 -5.77
N ASP A 141 26.50 -28.79 -6.15
CA ASP A 141 27.25 -28.79 -7.41
C ASP A 141 26.33 -28.99 -8.61
N ARG A 142 26.13 -27.91 -9.38
CA ARG A 142 25.32 -27.88 -10.61
C ARG A 142 25.61 -29.04 -11.57
N ASN A 143 26.84 -29.55 -11.65
CA ASN A 143 27.18 -30.60 -12.62
C ASN A 143 26.51 -31.94 -12.30
N LYS A 144 26.21 -32.18 -11.01
CA LYS A 144 25.56 -33.40 -10.50
C LYS A 144 24.04 -33.39 -10.68
N LEU A 145 23.46 -32.26 -11.08
CA LEU A 145 22.03 -32.08 -11.26
C LEU A 145 21.53 -32.64 -12.60
N SER A 146 20.29 -33.13 -12.60
CA SER A 146 19.53 -33.48 -13.81
C SER A 146 19.28 -32.24 -14.68
N LYS A 147 18.81 -32.46 -15.91
CA LYS A 147 18.48 -31.35 -16.83
C LYS A 147 17.38 -30.44 -16.28
N LYS A 148 16.43 -30.97 -15.50
CA LYS A 148 15.34 -30.18 -14.88
C LYS A 148 15.90 -29.35 -13.74
N GLU A 149 16.59 -29.98 -12.80
CA GLU A 149 17.20 -29.32 -11.64
C GLU A 149 18.23 -28.26 -12.06
N LYS A 150 18.98 -28.47 -13.16
CA LYS A 150 19.88 -27.43 -13.71
C LYS A 150 19.15 -26.14 -14.05
N LYS A 151 17.92 -26.21 -14.58
CA LYS A 151 17.13 -25.01 -14.89
C LYS A 151 16.66 -24.28 -13.64
N GLU A 152 16.24 -25.04 -12.63
CA GLU A 152 15.80 -24.49 -11.33
C GLU A 152 17.00 -23.89 -10.58
N TYR A 153 18.16 -24.55 -10.62
CA TYR A 153 19.42 -24.03 -10.10
C TYR A 153 19.84 -22.74 -10.80
N ASP A 154 19.77 -22.68 -12.14
CA ASP A 154 20.11 -21.46 -12.89
C ASP A 154 19.17 -20.30 -12.53
N LEU A 155 17.88 -20.59 -12.33
CA LEU A 155 16.91 -19.61 -11.84
C LEU A 155 17.23 -19.17 -10.40
N TYR A 156 17.57 -20.10 -9.52
CA TYR A 156 17.98 -19.81 -8.14
C TYR A 156 19.17 -18.85 -8.08
N GLN A 157 20.20 -19.07 -8.90
CA GLN A 157 21.37 -18.19 -8.94
C GLN A 157 21.00 -16.77 -9.41
N GLN A 158 20.07 -16.65 -10.37
CA GLN A 158 19.58 -15.35 -10.81
C GLN A 158 18.78 -14.64 -9.71
N ILE A 159 17.83 -15.34 -9.10
CA ILE A 159 17.00 -14.81 -8.00
C ILE A 159 17.89 -14.40 -6.80
N LYS A 160 18.89 -15.22 -6.44
CA LYS A 160 19.84 -14.92 -5.37
C LYS A 160 20.53 -13.59 -5.61
N LYS A 161 21.08 -13.39 -6.81
CA LYS A 161 21.75 -12.15 -7.20
C LYS A 161 20.80 -10.95 -7.15
N ASP A 162 19.59 -11.10 -7.67
CA ASP A 162 18.61 -10.02 -7.70
C ASP A 162 18.15 -9.65 -6.28
N LEU A 163 17.86 -10.62 -5.42
CA LEU A 163 17.48 -10.40 -4.03
C LEU A 163 18.61 -9.77 -3.21
N GLU A 164 19.85 -10.28 -3.32
CA GLU A 164 21.02 -9.69 -2.63
C GLU A 164 21.25 -8.24 -3.07
N LYS A 165 21.11 -7.97 -4.36
CA LYS A 165 21.22 -6.62 -4.91
C LYS A 165 20.12 -5.71 -4.36
N THR A 166 18.85 -6.11 -4.44
CA THR A 166 17.71 -5.33 -3.95
C THR A 166 17.83 -5.05 -2.46
N ARG A 167 18.20 -6.05 -1.64
CA ARG A 167 18.43 -5.86 -0.21
C ARG A 167 19.58 -4.88 0.06
N SER A 168 20.67 -4.96 -0.70
CA SER A 168 21.77 -3.99 -0.57
C SER A 168 21.36 -2.56 -0.95
N GLU A 169 20.52 -2.39 -1.97
CA GLU A 169 20.00 -1.07 -2.38
C GLU A 169 19.05 -0.50 -1.32
N LEU A 170 18.14 -1.32 -0.79
CA LEU A 170 17.24 -0.94 0.30
C LEU A 170 18.02 -0.55 1.56
N GLN A 171 19.04 -1.31 1.94
CA GLN A 171 19.87 -0.98 3.10
C GLN A 171 20.61 0.34 2.89
N GLY A 172 21.15 0.57 1.68
CA GLY A 172 21.76 1.85 1.33
C GLY A 172 20.78 3.02 1.43
N ASN A 173 19.50 2.80 1.13
CA ASN A 173 18.45 3.81 1.35
C ASN A 173 18.16 4.01 2.84
N VAL A 174 17.99 2.95 3.65
CA VAL A 174 17.81 3.07 5.11
C VAL A 174 18.95 3.91 5.72
N ASP A 175 20.19 3.60 5.36
CA ASP A 175 21.37 4.31 5.85
C ASP A 175 21.37 5.78 5.41
N ARG A 176 21.01 6.06 4.15
CA ARG A 176 20.93 7.42 3.59
C ARG A 176 19.86 8.26 4.30
N TYR A 177 18.64 7.77 4.42
CA TYR A 177 17.53 8.50 5.04
C TYR A 177 17.78 8.70 6.54
N THR A 178 18.25 7.68 7.23
CA THR A 178 18.64 7.79 8.65
C THR A 178 19.77 8.81 8.84
N GLY A 179 20.77 8.80 7.96
CA GLY A 179 21.87 9.76 7.98
C GLY A 179 21.39 11.19 7.79
N LEU A 180 20.50 11.43 6.82
CA LEU A 180 19.89 12.74 6.57
C LEU A 180 19.03 13.19 7.76
N PHE A 181 18.20 12.31 8.33
CA PHE A 181 17.37 12.62 9.50
C PHE A 181 18.23 13.11 10.66
N LYS A 182 19.27 12.35 11.02
CA LYS A 182 20.22 12.71 12.08
C LYS A 182 20.99 14.00 11.77
N ALA A 183 21.29 14.25 10.50
CA ALA A 183 21.92 15.50 10.09
C ALA A 183 20.98 16.70 10.31
N VAL A 184 19.69 16.58 9.98
CA VAL A 184 18.68 17.62 10.25
C VAL A 184 18.55 17.88 11.75
N GLU A 185 18.47 16.83 12.59
CA GLU A 185 18.47 16.99 14.05
C GLU A 185 19.72 17.71 14.56
N GLY A 186 20.89 17.36 14.02
CA GLY A 186 22.15 18.00 14.36
C GLY A 186 22.19 19.49 13.99
N ILE A 187 21.60 19.85 12.84
CA ILE A 187 21.47 21.23 12.35
C ILE A 187 20.55 22.03 13.28
N GLN A 188 19.35 21.51 13.60
CA GLN A 188 18.42 22.14 14.55
C GLN A 188 19.08 22.36 15.91
N LYS A 189 19.78 21.35 16.42
CA LYS A 189 20.51 21.44 17.69
C LYS A 189 21.63 22.48 17.66
N LYS A 190 22.37 22.59 16.55
CA LYS A 190 23.43 23.60 16.37
C LYS A 190 22.86 25.02 16.29
N ALA A 191 21.72 25.19 15.63
CA ALA A 191 21.00 26.47 15.56
C ALA A 191 20.32 26.83 16.89
N GLY A 192 20.02 25.84 17.73
CA GLY A 192 19.23 26.01 18.95
C GLY A 192 17.77 26.34 18.65
N LYS A 193 17.25 25.89 17.51
CA LYS A 193 15.90 26.19 17.01
C LYS A 193 15.31 24.95 16.33
N GLU A 194 14.00 24.74 16.54
CA GLU A 194 13.23 23.75 15.78
C GLU A 194 12.90 24.29 14.38
N ASP A 195 12.36 25.50 14.32
CA ASP A 195 12.11 26.20 13.06
C ASP A 195 13.38 26.89 12.54
N LEU A 196 13.82 26.47 11.36
CA LEU A 196 15.01 27.00 10.70
C LEU A 196 14.61 28.01 9.62
N THR A 197 15.25 29.19 9.63
CA THR A 197 15.12 30.17 8.55
C THR A 197 16.22 29.97 7.50
N LEU A 198 16.03 30.55 6.31
CA LEU A 198 17.09 30.56 5.29
C LEU A 198 18.37 31.23 5.80
N GLU A 199 18.25 32.29 6.59
CA GLU A 199 19.40 32.99 7.20
C GLU A 199 20.15 32.08 8.19
N ASP A 200 19.44 31.26 8.98
CA ASP A 200 20.06 30.28 9.87
C ASP A 200 20.90 29.25 9.07
N LEU A 201 20.39 28.82 7.91
CA LEU A 201 21.01 27.82 7.05
C LEU A 201 22.15 28.38 6.18
N GLU A 202 22.11 29.66 5.81
CA GLU A 202 23.16 30.32 5.02
C GLU A 202 24.43 30.55 5.82
N ASN A 203 24.28 30.89 7.09
CA ASN A 203 25.39 31.17 7.99
C ASN A 203 25.97 29.91 8.66
N MET A 204 25.40 28.74 8.39
CA MET A 204 25.81 27.51 9.05
C MET A 204 27.03 26.88 8.36
N GLU A 205 28.12 26.74 9.11
CA GLU A 205 29.28 25.97 8.66
C GLU A 205 29.02 24.45 8.82
N ALA A 206 29.25 23.68 7.76
CA ALA A 206 29.24 22.22 7.78
C ALA A 206 30.47 21.67 7.06
N THR A 207 31.14 20.70 7.68
CA THR A 207 32.31 20.02 7.11
C THR A 207 32.03 18.58 6.71
N ASP A 208 30.95 18.00 7.25
CA ASP A 208 30.51 16.65 6.92
C ASP A 208 29.65 16.65 5.63
N PRO A 209 29.90 15.74 4.66
CA PRO A 209 29.13 15.67 3.42
C PRO A 209 27.63 15.48 3.59
N VAL A 210 27.18 14.70 4.58
CA VAL A 210 25.76 14.45 4.83
C VAL A 210 25.10 15.71 5.42
N GLN A 211 25.79 16.42 6.32
CA GLN A 211 25.32 17.72 6.81
C GLN A 211 25.21 18.76 5.69
N MET A 212 26.20 18.85 4.80
CA MET A 212 26.15 19.76 3.65
C MET A 212 24.94 19.44 2.74
N GLN A 213 24.68 18.16 2.49
CA GLN A 213 23.51 17.73 1.74
C GLN A 213 22.21 18.10 2.46
N ALA A 214 22.10 17.83 3.76
CA ALA A 214 20.92 18.15 4.57
C ALA A 214 20.63 19.65 4.59
N ILE A 215 21.66 20.51 4.73
CA ILE A 215 21.51 21.97 4.63
C ILE A 215 20.96 22.36 3.25
N GLY A 216 21.47 21.75 2.17
CA GLY A 216 20.98 22.01 0.82
C GLY A 216 19.50 21.66 0.63
N ILE A 217 19.07 20.51 1.16
CA ILE A 217 17.66 20.08 1.14
C ILE A 217 16.81 21.04 1.98
N LEU A 218 17.24 21.37 3.20
CA LEU A 218 16.53 22.31 4.08
C LEU A 218 16.36 23.68 3.44
N LYS A 219 17.39 24.20 2.77
CA LYS A 219 17.27 25.47 2.02
C LYS A 219 16.18 25.39 0.98
N ASN A 220 16.06 24.28 0.25
CA ASN A 220 14.99 24.08 -0.71
C ASN A 220 13.62 23.97 -0.04
N VAL A 221 13.49 23.18 1.03
CA VAL A 221 12.25 23.00 1.79
C VAL A 221 11.74 24.34 2.34
N VAL A 222 12.60 25.06 3.08
CA VAL A 222 12.25 26.36 3.68
C VAL A 222 11.96 27.42 2.63
N SER A 223 12.69 27.44 1.50
CA SER A 223 12.39 28.37 0.39
C SER A 223 11.02 28.15 -0.22
N ASN A 224 10.47 26.93 -0.12
CA ASN A 224 9.14 26.58 -0.61
C ASN A 224 8.07 26.61 0.50
N GLY A 225 8.39 27.17 1.67
CA GLY A 225 7.45 27.34 2.78
C GLY A 225 7.28 26.12 3.68
N GLY A 226 8.05 25.06 3.48
CA GLY A 226 8.06 23.90 4.37
C GLY A 226 8.98 24.06 5.59
N THR A 227 8.94 23.10 6.50
CA THR A 227 9.70 23.13 7.76
C THR A 227 10.71 21.99 7.89
N ALA A 228 11.62 22.11 8.86
CA ALA A 228 12.55 21.03 9.18
C ALA A 228 11.84 19.81 9.79
N GLU A 229 10.74 20.01 10.51
CA GLU A 229 9.92 18.92 11.06
C GLU A 229 9.23 18.13 9.94
N GLU A 230 8.59 18.80 8.98
CA GLU A 230 7.98 18.13 7.82
C GLU A 230 9.02 17.31 7.02
N LEU A 231 10.23 17.84 6.85
CA LEU A 231 11.32 17.09 6.22
C LEU A 231 11.70 15.86 7.05
N LYS A 232 11.79 15.97 8.38
CA LYS A 232 12.09 14.83 9.25
C LYS A 232 11.00 13.77 9.20
N GLU A 233 9.74 14.15 9.18
CA GLU A 233 8.61 13.22 9.01
C GLU A 233 8.71 12.46 7.68
N GLN A 234 8.98 13.16 6.58
CA GLN A 234 9.21 12.54 5.27
C GLN A 234 10.43 11.59 5.28
N LEU A 235 11.51 12.01 5.93
CA LEU A 235 12.72 11.19 6.02
C LEU A 235 12.46 9.93 6.85
N ASN A 236 11.75 10.06 7.97
CA ASN A 236 11.38 8.95 8.84
C ASN A 236 10.44 7.97 8.14
N GLY A 237 9.42 8.46 7.43
CA GLY A 237 8.54 7.61 6.62
C GLY A 237 9.32 6.83 5.54
N GLY A 238 10.36 7.45 4.95
CA GLY A 238 11.29 6.75 4.07
C GLY A 238 12.07 5.64 4.79
N VAL A 239 12.59 5.89 6.00
CA VAL A 239 13.27 4.88 6.82
C VAL A 239 12.33 3.71 7.13
N GLU A 240 11.12 3.98 7.57
CA GLU A 240 10.11 2.97 7.91
C GLU A 240 9.76 2.11 6.71
N TYR A 241 9.47 2.73 5.56
CA TYR A 241 9.18 2.03 4.31
C TYR A 241 10.30 1.07 3.88
N PHE A 242 11.55 1.56 3.79
CA PHE A 242 12.66 0.72 3.34
C PHE A 242 13.04 -0.35 4.37
N SER A 243 12.90 -0.05 5.67
CA SER A 243 13.17 -1.02 6.74
C SER A 243 12.12 -2.13 6.76
N SER A 244 10.83 -1.79 6.63
CA SER A 244 9.73 -2.76 6.52
C SER A 244 9.94 -3.69 5.33
N SER A 245 10.31 -3.16 4.16
CA SER A 245 10.62 -3.98 2.98
C SER A 245 11.78 -4.95 3.21
N LEU A 246 12.81 -4.56 3.97
CA LEU A 246 13.95 -5.42 4.33
C LEU A 246 13.59 -6.49 5.36
N GLU A 247 12.72 -6.16 6.30
CA GLU A 247 12.29 -7.02 7.41
C GLU A 247 11.27 -8.06 6.97
N TYR A 248 10.40 -7.71 6.02
CA TYR A 248 9.30 -8.56 5.56
C TYR A 248 9.42 -8.90 4.07
N GLY A 249 9.07 -7.98 3.16
CA GLY A 249 8.95 -8.24 1.72
C GLY A 249 10.13 -8.95 1.07
N GLN A 250 11.35 -8.53 1.42
CA GLN A 250 12.62 -9.06 0.90
C GLN A 250 13.33 -9.99 1.89
N ASN A 251 12.70 -10.38 3.00
CA ASN A 251 13.30 -11.24 4.01
C ASN A 251 12.97 -12.72 3.75
N PRO A 252 13.95 -13.54 3.32
CA PRO A 252 13.70 -14.95 3.03
C PRO A 252 13.50 -15.83 4.26
N ASP A 253 13.74 -15.30 5.46
CA ASP A 253 13.55 -16.02 6.72
C ASP A 253 12.23 -15.63 7.41
N PHE A 254 11.47 -14.67 6.86
CA PHE A 254 10.12 -14.32 7.29
C PHE A 254 9.07 -15.12 6.53
N ASP A 255 8.13 -15.74 7.24
CA ASP A 255 7.05 -16.52 6.64
C ASP A 255 5.76 -16.37 7.47
N PRO A 256 4.81 -15.52 7.02
CA PRO A 256 3.53 -15.36 7.71
C PRO A 256 2.52 -16.44 7.32
N ARG A 257 2.83 -17.34 6.36
CA ARG A 257 1.83 -18.22 5.73
C ARG A 257 1.23 -19.23 6.71
N SER A 258 1.94 -19.54 7.79
CA SER A 258 1.44 -20.34 8.89
C SER A 258 0.16 -19.77 9.54
N ILE A 259 -0.12 -18.47 9.40
CA ILE A 259 -1.38 -17.84 9.82
C ILE A 259 -2.54 -18.36 8.98
N VAL A 260 -2.40 -18.33 7.65
CA VAL A 260 -3.46 -18.72 6.71
C VAL A 260 -3.67 -20.24 6.73
N GLY A 261 -2.56 -20.99 6.76
CA GLY A 261 -2.57 -22.44 6.87
C GLY A 261 -2.91 -23.18 5.56
N ASP A 262 -2.86 -22.48 4.43
CA ASP A 262 -3.06 -23.04 3.09
C ASP A 262 -1.73 -23.44 2.41
N ASN A 263 -1.84 -24.04 1.24
CA ASN A 263 -0.75 -24.40 0.35
C ASN A 263 -0.75 -23.53 -0.91
N TYR A 264 0.16 -22.56 -0.95
CA TYR A 264 0.36 -21.65 -2.09
C TYR A 264 0.58 -22.34 -3.46
N ALA A 265 1.01 -23.61 -3.47
CA ALA A 265 1.24 -24.37 -4.69
C ALA A 265 -0.03 -25.09 -5.21
N ASP A 266 -1.10 -25.12 -4.43
CA ASP A 266 -2.37 -25.74 -4.78
C ASP A 266 -3.39 -24.66 -5.17
N SER A 267 -3.57 -24.44 -6.47
CA SER A 267 -4.57 -23.49 -6.98
C SER A 267 -6.00 -23.97 -6.80
N ASP A 268 -6.20 -25.24 -6.45
CA ASP A 268 -7.52 -25.84 -6.23
C ASP A 268 -7.87 -25.90 -4.73
N GLU A 269 -7.03 -25.34 -3.85
CA GLU A 269 -7.36 -25.22 -2.43
C GLU A 269 -8.39 -24.12 -2.19
N HIS A 270 -9.41 -24.43 -1.38
CA HIS A 270 -10.52 -23.55 -1.04
C HIS A 270 -10.85 -23.71 0.45
N TYR A 271 -11.74 -22.86 0.98
CA TYR A 271 -12.26 -22.93 2.35
C TYR A 271 -11.21 -22.70 3.45
N TYR A 272 -10.35 -21.71 3.21
CA TYR A 272 -9.44 -21.10 4.18
C TYR A 272 -9.78 -19.61 4.34
N GLY A 273 -9.11 -18.93 5.27
CA GLY A 273 -9.42 -17.54 5.60
C GLY A 273 -10.33 -17.41 6.82
N ASN A 274 -10.86 -16.20 7.01
CA ASN A 274 -11.84 -15.86 8.03
C ASN A 274 -12.76 -14.72 7.55
N ASN A 275 -13.74 -14.37 8.37
CA ASN A 275 -14.72 -13.31 8.12
C ASN A 275 -14.26 -11.91 8.57
N ASP A 276 -13.01 -11.74 9.01
CA ASP A 276 -12.46 -10.44 9.38
C ASP A 276 -12.01 -9.70 8.12
N VAL A 277 -12.96 -9.00 7.49
CA VAL A 277 -12.78 -8.30 6.22
C VAL A 277 -12.04 -6.97 6.32
N GLU A 278 -11.80 -6.48 7.53
CA GLU A 278 -10.99 -5.29 7.81
C GLU A 278 -9.52 -5.73 7.96
N GLY A 279 -9.30 -6.72 8.81
CA GLY A 279 -7.95 -7.16 9.17
C GLY A 279 -7.17 -6.08 9.94
N PRO A 280 -5.84 -6.21 10.05
CA PRO A 280 -5.02 -5.33 10.89
C PRO A 280 -4.84 -3.92 10.33
N ASP A 281 -5.02 -3.75 9.02
CA ASP A 281 -4.99 -2.47 8.34
C ASP A 281 -5.86 -2.54 7.08
N ALA A 282 -6.90 -1.71 7.03
CA ALA A 282 -7.83 -1.57 5.92
C ALA A 282 -7.74 -0.21 5.23
N SER A 283 -6.70 0.61 5.50
CA SER A 283 -6.63 2.00 5.05
C SER A 283 -6.73 2.11 3.53
N HIS A 284 -5.94 1.33 2.78
CA HIS A 284 -5.93 1.40 1.32
C HIS A 284 -7.25 0.93 0.70
N GLY A 285 -7.78 -0.22 1.13
CA GLY A 285 -9.03 -0.73 0.58
C GLY A 285 -10.25 0.10 0.99
N THR A 286 -10.25 0.71 2.17
CA THR A 286 -11.24 1.72 2.59
C THR A 286 -11.18 2.97 1.70
N HIS A 287 -9.98 3.46 1.40
CA HIS A 287 -9.79 4.59 0.48
C HIS A 287 -10.30 4.25 -0.94
N VAL A 288 -9.98 3.07 -1.46
CA VAL A 288 -10.49 2.58 -2.75
C VAL A 288 -12.02 2.45 -2.74
N ALA A 289 -12.59 1.84 -1.70
CA ALA A 289 -14.03 1.69 -1.52
C ALA A 289 -14.75 3.05 -1.47
N GLY A 290 -14.15 4.04 -0.78
CA GLY A 290 -14.64 5.41 -0.73
C GLY A 290 -14.70 6.09 -2.10
N ILE A 291 -13.63 5.99 -2.89
CA ILE A 291 -13.62 6.51 -4.28
C ILE A 291 -14.76 5.89 -5.10
N ILE A 292 -14.98 4.58 -4.96
CA ILE A 292 -16.03 3.88 -5.71
C ILE A 292 -17.42 4.36 -5.27
N ALA A 293 -17.67 4.41 -3.96
CA ALA A 293 -19.03 4.25 -3.45
C ALA A 293 -19.38 5.06 -2.19
N ALA A 294 -18.47 5.87 -1.63
CA ALA A 294 -18.73 6.69 -0.45
C ALA A 294 -20.11 7.38 -0.55
N GLN A 295 -20.86 7.36 0.55
CA GLN A 295 -22.28 7.63 0.52
C GLN A 295 -22.54 9.09 0.11
N ARG A 296 -22.99 9.27 -1.15
CA ARG A 296 -23.20 10.60 -1.69
C ARG A 296 -24.26 11.40 -0.92
N GLY A 297 -23.96 12.67 -0.64
CA GLY A 297 -24.89 13.65 -0.06
C GLY A 297 -25.23 13.42 1.42
N ASN A 298 -24.45 12.65 2.17
CA ASN A 298 -24.60 12.48 3.62
C ASN A 298 -23.91 13.60 4.43
N GLY A 299 -23.05 14.41 3.80
CA GLY A 299 -22.30 15.50 4.46
C GLY A 299 -21.11 15.03 5.28
N ILE A 300 -20.67 13.77 5.10
CA ILE A 300 -19.50 13.17 5.73
C ILE A 300 -18.49 12.87 4.61
N GLY A 301 -17.21 13.12 4.84
CA GLY A 301 -16.16 12.73 3.91
C GLY A 301 -16.38 13.27 2.49
N MET A 302 -16.42 12.36 1.52
CA MET A 302 -16.49 12.69 0.11
C MET A 302 -17.62 11.94 -0.61
N ASP A 303 -18.10 12.49 -1.72
CA ASP A 303 -19.07 11.80 -2.56
C ASP A 303 -18.35 10.76 -3.44
N GLY A 304 -18.68 9.47 -3.31
CA GLY A 304 -18.16 8.41 -4.18
C GLY A 304 -18.57 8.58 -5.65
N VAL A 305 -17.87 7.93 -6.58
CA VAL A 305 -18.16 8.03 -8.02
C VAL A 305 -19.55 7.46 -8.38
N ALA A 306 -19.91 6.31 -7.80
CA ALA A 306 -21.11 5.57 -8.15
C ALA A 306 -22.19 5.64 -7.07
N ASN A 307 -23.41 5.99 -7.49
CA ASN A 307 -24.64 5.78 -6.72
C ASN A 307 -25.21 4.39 -7.01
N HIS A 308 -25.92 3.81 -6.03
CA HIS A 308 -26.55 2.46 -6.12
C HIS A 308 -25.54 1.33 -6.30
N VAL A 309 -24.45 1.38 -5.57
CA VAL A 309 -23.49 0.27 -5.45
C VAL A 309 -23.47 -0.26 -4.02
N ARG A 310 -22.99 -1.49 -3.87
CA ARG A 310 -22.66 -2.10 -2.59
C ARG A 310 -21.23 -2.63 -2.63
N ILE A 311 -20.46 -2.40 -1.58
CA ILE A 311 -19.06 -2.83 -1.49
C ILE A 311 -18.99 -4.18 -0.79
N MET A 312 -18.39 -5.16 -1.45
CA MET A 312 -18.01 -6.44 -0.86
C MET A 312 -16.50 -6.43 -0.68
N SER A 313 -16.03 -6.57 0.55
CA SER A 313 -14.60 -6.60 0.85
C SER A 313 -14.03 -8.00 0.57
N VAL A 314 -12.96 -8.08 -0.21
CA VAL A 314 -12.22 -9.30 -0.46
C VAL A 314 -10.77 -9.06 -0.07
N ARG A 315 -10.42 -9.36 1.17
CA ARG A 315 -9.05 -9.14 1.65
C ARG A 315 -8.13 -10.24 1.10
N ALA A 316 -7.19 -9.84 0.26
CA ALA A 316 -6.23 -10.73 -0.40
C ALA A 316 -4.81 -10.12 -0.51
N VAL A 317 -4.63 -8.87 -0.07
CA VAL A 317 -3.37 -8.13 -0.14
C VAL A 317 -2.91 -7.73 1.27
N PRO A 318 -1.65 -7.97 1.66
CA PRO A 318 -1.09 -7.46 2.92
C PRO A 318 -0.67 -5.98 2.81
N ASP A 319 -0.76 -5.21 3.90
CA ASP A 319 -0.23 -3.83 4.07
C ASP A 319 -0.53 -2.77 2.98
N GLY A 320 -1.49 -3.00 2.09
CA GLY A 320 -2.10 -1.93 1.27
C GLY A 320 -1.58 -1.70 -0.16
N ASP A 321 -0.66 -2.49 -0.73
CA ASP A 321 -0.39 -2.55 -2.21
C ASP A 321 0.48 -3.77 -2.60
#